data_AF-A0A7R7CQK1-F1
#
_entry.id   AF-A0A7R7CQK1-F1
#
_cell.length_a   1.000
_cell.length_b   1.000
_cell.length_c   1.000
_cell.angle_alpha   90.00
_cell.angle_beta   90.00
_cell.angle_gamma   90.00
#
_symmetry.space_group_name_H-M   'P 1'
#
loop_
_entity.id
_entity.type
_entity.pdbx_description
1 polymer ?
#
loop_
_entity_poly.entity_id
_entity_poly.type
_entity_poly.pdbx_seq_one_letter_code
_entity_poly.pdbx_strand_id
1 'polypeptide(L)'
;MLRLTHDTEELARRVAARVGRKPEDLVRTALEREARALGLSDEEPAKRRMTAAEMLAFGRKVSARPVLDPRSPQEIADDLNAP
;
A
#
# COMPACT_ATOMS: atom_id res chain seq x y z
N MET A 1 -8.49 -17.76 16.39
CA MET A 1 -9.26 -18.41 15.31
C MET A 1 -10.52 -17.58 15.08
N LEU A 2 -10.67 -16.97 13.91
CA LEU A 2 -11.94 -16.34 13.53
C LEU A 2 -12.98 -17.45 13.38
N ARG A 3 -14.11 -17.34 14.08
CA ARG A 3 -15.25 -18.24 13.89
C ARG A 3 -16.03 -17.77 12.67
N LEU A 4 -15.99 -18.55 11.60
CA LEU A 4 -16.82 -18.33 10.43
C LEU A 4 -18.18 -19.00 10.64
N THR A 5 -19.21 -18.51 9.97
CA THR A 5 -20.48 -19.22 9.88
C THR A 5 -20.30 -20.50 9.07
N HIS A 6 -21.13 -21.51 9.34
CA HIS A 6 -21.06 -22.80 8.66
C HIS A 6 -21.07 -22.66 7.13
N ASP A 7 -21.97 -21.83 6.60
CA ASP A 7 -22.12 -21.55 5.17
C ASP A 7 -20.84 -20.97 4.55
N THR A 8 -20.15 -20.08 5.27
CA THR A 8 -18.90 -19.46 4.79
C THR A 8 -17.77 -20.49 4.75
N GLU A 9 -17.72 -21.41 5.71
CA GLU A 9 -16.73 -22.48 5.71
C GLU A 9 -16.97 -23.51 4.60
N GLU A 10 -18.24 -23.87 4.33
CA GLU A 10 -18.58 -24.77 3.22
C GLU A 10 -18.19 -24.16 1.87
N LEU A 11 -18.48 -22.87 1.67
CA LEU A 11 -18.06 -22.15 0.47
C LEU A 11 -16.54 -22.15 0.32
N ALA A 12 -15.81 -21.80 1.39
CA ALA A 12 -14.35 -21.79 1.39
C ALA A 12 -13.78 -23.17 1.05
N ARG A 13 -14.33 -24.25 1.62
CA ARG A 13 -13.93 -25.64 1.32
C ARG A 13 -14.16 -26.02 -0.14
N ARG A 14 -15.32 -25.68 -0.71
CA ARG A 14 -15.64 -25.98 -2.11
C ARG A 14 -14.71 -25.26 -3.09
N VAL A 15 -14.44 -23.98 -2.85
CA VAL A 15 -13.53 -23.19 -3.68
C VAL A 15 -12.10 -23.69 -3.54
N ALA A 16 -11.65 -23.98 -2.32
CA ALA A 16 -10.34 -24.55 -2.03
C ALA A 16 -10.10 -25.88 -2.76
N ALA A 17 -11.08 -26.79 -2.72
CA ALA A 17 -11.04 -28.06 -3.45
C ALA A 17 -10.90 -27.87 -4.97
N ARG A 18 -11.57 -26.84 -5.54
CA ARG A 18 -11.53 -26.55 -6.97
C ARG A 18 -10.21 -25.94 -7.44
N VAL A 19 -9.53 -25.22 -6.56
CA VAL A 19 -8.27 -24.48 -6.85
C VAL A 19 -7.04 -25.28 -6.38
N GLY A 20 -7.24 -26.37 -5.62
CA GLY A 20 -6.15 -27.20 -5.10
C GLY A 20 -5.33 -26.53 -4.00
N ARG A 21 -5.96 -25.66 -3.21
CA ARG A 21 -5.32 -24.92 -2.10
C ARG A 21 -5.99 -25.24 -0.79
N LYS A 22 -5.36 -24.89 0.34
CA LYS A 22 -6.02 -24.97 1.64
C LYS A 22 -7.04 -23.82 1.79
N PRO A 23 -8.20 -24.04 2.44
CA PRO A 23 -9.19 -22.99 2.67
C PRO A 23 -8.60 -21.76 3.36
N GLU A 24 -7.68 -21.94 4.31
CA GLU A 24 -7.04 -20.87 5.06
C GLU A 24 -6.18 -19.97 4.16
N ASP A 25 -5.41 -20.57 3.25
CA ASP A 25 -4.57 -19.83 2.30
C ASP A 25 -5.42 -19.02 1.31
N LEU A 26 -6.58 -19.57 0.93
CA LEU A 26 -7.52 -18.90 0.05
C LEU A 26 -8.19 -17.70 0.73
N VAL A 27 -8.67 -17.88 1.96
CA VAL A 27 -9.25 -16.80 2.78
C VAL A 27 -8.22 -15.72 3.04
N ARG A 28 -6.98 -16.08 3.38
CA ARG A 28 -5.86 -15.14 3.56
C ARG A 28 -5.64 -14.31 2.29
N THR A 29 -5.48 -14.96 1.14
CA THR A 29 -5.21 -14.27 -0.14
C THR A 29 -6.34 -13.32 -0.51
N ALA A 30 -7.60 -13.72 -0.28
CA ALA A 30 -8.76 -12.89 -0.56
C ALA A 30 -8.78 -11.65 0.34
N LEU A 31 -8.53 -11.82 1.64
CA LEU A 31 -8.46 -10.71 2.60
C LEU A 31 -7.27 -9.77 2.31
N GLU A 32 -6.11 -10.30 1.93
CA GLU A 32 -4.96 -9.49 1.53
C GLU A 32 -5.27 -8.63 0.30
N ARG A 33 -6.00 -9.18 -0.67
CA ARG A 33 -6.43 -8.42 -1.86
C ARG A 33 -7.39 -7.30 -1.50
N GLU A 34 -8.38 -7.57 -0.66
CA GLU A 34 -9.34 -6.55 -0.21
C GLU A 34 -8.67 -5.51 0.69
N ALA A 35 -7.75 -5.93 1.58
CA ALA A 35 -6.97 -5.01 2.40
C ALA A 35 -6.12 -4.06 1.54
N ARG A 36 -5.45 -4.57 0.49
CA ARG A 36 -4.73 -3.72 -0.47
C ARG A 36 -5.65 -2.76 -1.21
N ALA A 37 -6.83 -3.22 -1.66
CA ALA A 37 -7.79 -2.36 -2.36
C ALA A 37 -8.35 -1.23 -1.46
N LEU A 38 -8.49 -1.50 -0.17
CA LEU A 38 -8.98 -0.56 0.84
C LEU A 38 -7.87 0.27 1.49
N GLY A 39 -6.61 0.09 1.10
CA GLY A 39 -5.46 0.79 1.70
C GLY A 39 -5.18 0.40 3.16
N LEU A 40 -5.66 -0.76 3.60
CA LEU A 40 -5.44 -1.34 4.94
C LEU A 40 -4.20 -2.24 4.99
N SER A 41 -3.46 -2.35 3.88
CA SER A 41 -2.23 -3.13 3.81
C SER A 41 -1.07 -2.27 4.31
N ASP A 42 -0.33 -2.78 5.30
CA ASP A 42 0.91 -2.16 5.81
C ASP A 42 2.07 -2.23 4.79
N GLU A 43 1.87 -2.83 3.61
CA GLU A 43 2.85 -2.79 2.54
C GLU A 43 2.94 -1.37 1.99
N GLU A 44 4.08 -0.71 2.21
CA GLU A 44 4.41 0.53 1.52
C GLU A 44 4.11 0.38 0.02
N PRO A 45 3.45 1.36 -0.62
CA PRO A 45 3.16 1.29 -2.03
C PRO A 45 4.45 0.96 -2.78
N ALA A 46 4.43 -0.10 -3.58
CA ALA A 46 5.60 -0.58 -4.30
C ALA A 46 6.28 0.60 -4.99
N LYS A 47 7.55 0.89 -4.62
CA LYS A 47 8.30 2.05 -5.13
C LYS A 47 8.18 2.08 -6.65
N ARG A 48 7.41 3.04 -7.18
CA ARG A 48 7.22 3.18 -8.62
C ARG A 48 8.57 3.45 -9.25
N ARG A 49 9.04 2.52 -10.07
CA ARG A 49 10.23 2.73 -10.90
C ARG A 49 9.90 3.82 -11.92
N MET A 50 10.70 4.88 -11.94
CA MET A 50 10.62 5.94 -12.94
C MET A 50 11.79 5.79 -13.92
N THR A 51 11.53 5.98 -15.19
CA THR A 51 12.57 6.16 -16.21
C THR A 51 13.31 7.49 -16.00
N ALA A 52 14.51 7.64 -16.58
CA ALA A 52 15.25 8.89 -16.53
C ALA A 52 14.45 10.08 -17.10
N ALA A 53 13.67 9.83 -18.17
CA ALA A 53 12.78 10.83 -18.76
C ALA A 53 11.67 11.26 -17.80
N GLU A 54 11.02 10.30 -17.13
CA GLU A 54 9.99 10.60 -16.11
C GLU A 54 10.58 11.38 -14.92
N MET A 55 11.81 11.06 -14.49
CA MET A 55 12.49 11.77 -13.42
C MET A 55 12.81 13.22 -13.80
N LEU A 56 13.29 13.47 -15.02
CA LEU A 56 13.54 14.82 -15.52
C LEU A 56 12.24 15.62 -15.67
N ALA A 57 11.17 15.00 -16.16
CA ALA A 57 9.86 15.65 -16.27
C ALA A 57 9.30 16.02 -14.89
N PHE A 58 9.46 15.13 -13.90
CA PHE A 58 9.09 15.40 -12.52
C PHE A 58 9.89 16.57 -11.93
N GLY A 59 11.21 16.60 -12.13
CA GLY A 59 12.07 17.71 -11.67
C GLY A 59 11.62 19.06 -12.23
N ARG A 60 11.33 19.15 -13.54
CA ARG A 60 10.80 20.36 -14.18
C ARG A 60 9.47 20.80 -13.59
N LYS A 61 8.59 19.84 -13.31
CA LYS A 61 7.28 20.11 -12.69
C LYS A 61 7.44 20.71 -11.30
N VAL A 62 8.35 20.16 -10.49
CA VAL A 62 8.58 20.63 -9.11
C VAL A 62 9.26 21.98 -9.09
N SER A 63 10.29 22.19 -9.92
CA SER A 63 11.05 23.45 -9.94
C SER A 63 10.25 24.65 -10.45
N ALA A 64 9.17 24.41 -11.20
CA ALA A 64 8.27 25.47 -11.66
C ALA A 64 7.26 25.91 -10.59
N ARG A 65 7.18 25.22 -9.44
CA ARG A 65 6.24 25.57 -8.36
C ARG A 65 6.82 26.69 -7.49
N PRO A 66 5.98 27.60 -6.98
CA PRO A 66 6.44 28.59 -6.02
C PRO A 66 6.93 27.91 -4.74
N VAL A 67 7.96 28.48 -4.12
CA VAL A 67 8.41 28.10 -2.79
C VAL A 67 7.33 28.56 -1.80
N LEU A 68 6.73 27.61 -1.09
CA LEU A 68 5.63 27.88 -0.15
C LEU A 68 6.14 28.18 1.26
N ASP A 69 7.28 27.61 1.63
CA ASP A 69 7.91 27.82 2.94
C ASP A 69 9.21 28.63 2.72
N PRO A 70 9.27 29.88 3.19
CA PRO A 70 10.46 30.72 3.02
C PRO A 70 11.60 30.32 3.97
N ARG A 71 11.37 29.43 4.95
CA ARG A 71 12.41 28.96 5.87
C ARG A 71 13.49 28.22 5.11
N SER A 72 14.72 28.36 5.59
CA SER A 72 15.85 27.59 5.09
C SER A 72 15.67 26.09 5.41
N PRO A 73 16.33 25.20 4.65
CA PRO A 73 16.31 23.77 4.94
C PRO A 73 16.74 23.42 6.38
N GLN A 74 17.66 24.19 6.97
CA GLN A 74 18.13 23.97 8.34
C GLN A 74 17.05 24.34 9.36
N GLU A 75 16.39 25.49 9.21
CA GLU A 75 15.30 25.90 10.09
C GLU A 75 14.13 24.91 10.06
N ILE A 76 13.83 24.33 8.89
CA ILE A 76 12.83 23.28 8.76
C ILE A 76 13.29 22.00 9.49
N ALA A 77 14.55 21.61 9.33
CA ALA A 77 15.09 20.43 9.99
C ALA A 77 15.11 20.58 11.52
N ASP A 78 15.47 21.75 12.03
CA ASP A 78 15.52 22.03 13.47
C ASP A 78 14.11 22.00 14.08
N ASP A 79 13.11 22.55 13.39
CA ASP A 79 11.69 22.51 13.79
C ASP A 79 11.13 21.07 13.84
N LEU A 80 11.45 20.25 12.84
CA LEU A 80 11.03 18.83 12.80
C LEU A 80 11.66 17.97 13.90
N ASN A 81 12.84 18.35 14.40
CA ASN A 81 13.57 17.63 15.43
C ASN A 81 13.45 18.29 16.81
N ALA A 82 12.58 19.29 16.96
CA ALA A 82 12.30 19.88 18.26
C ALA A 82 11.60 18.84 19.18
N PRO A 83 12.00 18.76 20.46
CA PRO A 83 11.49 17.77 21.42
C PRO A 83 10.03 17.99 21.84
#